data_AF-A0A7W0MUE9-F1
#
_entry.id   AF-A0A7W0MUE9-F1
#
_cell.length_a   1.000
_cell.length_b   1.000
_cell.length_c   1.000
_cell.angle_alpha   90.00
_cell.angle_beta   90.00
_cell.angle_gamma   90.00
#
_symmetry.space_group_name_H-M   'P 1'
#
loop_
_entity.id
_entity.type
_entity.pdbx_description
1 polymer ?
#
loop_
_entity_poly.entity_id
_entity_poly.type
_entity_poly.pdbx_seq_one_letter_code
_entity_poly.pdbx_strand_id
1 'polypeptide(L)' 'PDPYTATMNALRYYRVDGVIISTLPATRSGWLRADLIERVRKAANVEVEHIVAEREPAGKA' A
#
# COMPACT_ATOMS: atom_id res chain seq x y z
N PRO A 1 8.22 -10.55 5.08
CA PRO A 1 6.76 -10.33 5.08
C PRO A 1 6.33 -9.58 3.82
N ASP A 2 5.29 -10.05 3.12
CA ASP A 2 4.72 -9.31 2.00
C ASP A 2 3.89 -8.10 2.49
N PRO A 3 3.63 -7.10 1.65
CA PRO A 3 2.96 -5.87 2.06
C PRO A 3 1.57 -6.10 2.66
N TYR A 4 0.80 -7.08 2.14
CA TYR A 4 -0.52 -7.38 2.66
C TYR A 4 -0.41 -7.90 4.10
N THR A 5 0.45 -8.88 4.32
CA THR A 5 0.69 -9.42 5.68
C THR A 5 1.21 -8.34 6.63
N ALA A 6 2.10 -7.46 6.16
CA ALA A 6 2.60 -6.34 6.96
C ALA A 6 1.46 -5.40 7.39
N THR A 7 0.58 -5.01 6.48
CA THR A 7 -0.58 -4.15 6.79
C THR A 7 -1.54 -4.84 7.76
N MET A 8 -1.89 -6.10 7.52
CA MET A 8 -2.82 -6.85 8.40
C MET A 8 -2.26 -7.04 9.81
N ASN A 9 -0.95 -7.24 9.94
CA ASN A 9 -0.31 -7.30 11.23
C ASN A 9 -0.39 -5.94 11.95
N ALA A 10 -0.12 -4.83 11.25
CA ALA A 10 -0.25 -3.51 11.86
C ALA A 10 -1.67 -3.24 12.34
N LEU A 11 -2.69 -3.53 11.53
CA LEU A 11 -4.11 -3.40 11.89
C LEU A 11 -4.52 -4.28 13.08
N ARG A 12 -3.85 -5.42 13.28
CA ARG A 12 -4.12 -6.33 14.41
C ARG A 12 -3.56 -5.80 15.73
N TYR A 13 -2.36 -5.23 15.69
CA TYR A 13 -1.63 -4.85 16.91
C TYR A 13 -1.80 -3.39 17.32
N TYR A 14 -2.21 -2.53 16.39
CA TYR A 14 -2.38 -1.11 16.65
C TYR A 14 -3.81 -0.68 16.35
N ARG A 15 -4.34 0.23 17.17
CA ARG A 15 -5.50 1.03 16.75
C ARG A 15 -5.01 2.09 15.79
N VAL A 16 -5.57 2.09 14.59
CA VAL A 16 -5.32 3.10 13.57
C VAL A 16 -6.65 3.65 13.10
N ASP A 17 -6.65 4.90 12.64
CA ASP A 17 -7.85 5.55 12.11
C ASP A 17 -7.97 5.41 10.58
N GLY A 18 -6.87 5.02 9.91
CA GLY A 18 -6.83 4.85 8.46
C GLY A 18 -5.50 4.24 7.96
N VAL A 19 -5.47 3.89 6.68
CA VAL A 19 -4.29 3.35 6.00
C VAL A 19 -4.05 4.12 4.71
N ILE A 20 -2.83 4.62 4.52
CA ILE A 20 -2.40 5.19 3.24
C ILE A 20 -1.40 4.23 2.60
N ILE A 21 -1.69 3.76 1.39
CA ILE A 21 -0.77 2.95 0.60
C ILE A 21 -0.23 3.81 -0.53
N SER A 22 1.08 4.01 -0.56
CA SER A 22 1.77 4.65 -1.69
C SER A 22 2.40 3.58 -2.58
N THR A 23 2.18 3.68 -3.89
CA THR A 23 2.77 2.74 -4.87
C THR A 23 3.47 3.46 -6.00
N LEU A 24 4.37 2.75 -6.69
CA LEU A 24 4.83 3.16 -8.02
C LEU A 24 3.66 3.15 -9.03
N PRO A 25 3.83 3.79 -10.22
CA PRO A 25 2.86 3.67 -11.30
C PRO A 25 2.62 2.21 -11.69
N ALA A 26 1.43 1.90 -12.21
CA ALA A 26 0.99 0.54 -12.54
C ALA A 26 1.99 -0.23 -13.44
N THR A 27 2.66 0.46 -14.35
CA THR A 27 3.69 -0.10 -15.22
C THR A 27 4.92 -0.64 -14.46
N ARG A 28 5.13 -0.23 -13.21
CA ARG A 28 6.30 -0.62 -12.39
C ARG A 28 5.92 -1.26 -11.05
N SER A 29 4.72 -1.02 -10.53
CA SER A 29 4.32 -1.56 -9.24
C SER A 29 3.94 -3.04 -9.32
N GLY A 30 4.70 -3.89 -8.61
CA GLY A 30 4.31 -5.28 -8.39
C GLY A 30 3.07 -5.42 -7.49
N TRP A 31 2.84 -4.44 -6.60
CA TRP A 31 1.73 -4.47 -5.66
C TRP A 31 0.38 -4.23 -6.35
N LEU A 32 0.37 -3.33 -7.35
CA LEU A 32 -0.81 -3.10 -8.17
C LEU A 32 -1.14 -4.31 -9.04
N ARG A 33 -0.12 -4.98 -9.62
CA ARG A 33 -0.32 -6.23 -10.36
C ARG A 33 -0.86 -7.36 -9.49
N ALA A 34 -0.51 -7.36 -8.21
CA ALA A 34 -0.97 -8.33 -7.22
C ALA A 34 -2.27 -7.91 -6.50
N ASP A 35 -2.95 -6.86 -7.00
CA ASP A 35 -4.21 -6.35 -6.47
C ASP A 35 -4.17 -6.00 -4.97
N LEU A 36 -3.02 -5.51 -4.49
CA LEU A 36 -2.81 -5.26 -3.06
C LEU A 36 -3.85 -4.29 -2.49
N ILE A 37 -4.16 -3.22 -3.24
CA ILE A 37 -5.03 -2.14 -2.76
C ILE A 37 -6.42 -2.68 -2.46
N GLU A 38 -7.04 -3.38 -3.41
CA GLU A 38 -8.36 -3.95 -3.23
C GLU A 38 -8.40 -5.03 -2.14
N ARG A 39 -7.35 -5.83 -2.05
CA ARG A 39 -7.22 -6.83 -0.97
C ARG A 39 -7.19 -6.17 0.40
N VAL A 40 -6.45 -5.07 0.57
CA VAL A 40 -6.41 -4.34 1.84
C VAL A 40 -7.74 -3.63 2.10
N ARG A 41 -8.34 -2.97 1.12
CA ARG A 41 -9.68 -2.33 1.23
C ARG A 41 -10.74 -3.30 1.74
N LYS A 42 -10.73 -4.54 1.24
CA LYS A 42 -11.70 -5.57 1.64
C LYS A 42 -11.48 -6.12 3.05
N ALA A 43 -10.23 -6.10 3.53
CA ALA A 43 -9.85 -6.70 4.81
C ALA A 43 -9.77 -5.68 5.96
N ALA A 44 -9.51 -4.41 5.65
CA ALA A 44 -9.40 -3.34 6.63
C ALA A 44 -10.78 -2.85 7.06
N ASN A 45 -10.95 -2.59 8.35
CA ASN A 45 -12.16 -1.96 8.92
C ASN A 45 -12.05 -0.43 8.99
N VAL A 46 -11.06 0.15 8.33
CA VAL A 46 -10.76 1.58 8.31
C VAL A 46 -10.60 2.04 6.87
N GLU A 47 -10.68 3.35 6.65
CA GLU A 47 -10.47 3.92 5.33
C GLU A 47 -9.08 3.60 4.80
N VAL A 48 -9.01 3.24 3.52
CA VAL A 48 -7.77 3.00 2.81
C VAL A 48 -7.64 4.04 1.70
N GLU A 49 -6.63 4.88 1.75
CA GLU A 49 -6.28 5.81 0.69
C GLU A 49 -5.16 5.21 -0.16
N HIS A 50 -5.25 5.35 -1.49
CA HIS A 50 -4.20 4.92 -2.40
C HIS A 50 -3.64 6.11 -3.16
N ILE A 51 -2.33 6.31 -3.03
CA ILE A 51 -1.59 7.36 -3.70
C ILE A 51 -0.60 6.70 -4.67
N VAL A 52 -0.58 7.16 -5.91
CA VAL A 52 0.44 6.75 -6.89
C VAL A 52 1.56 7.79 -6.87
N ALA A 53 2.75 7.39 -6.44
CA ALA A 53 3.92 8.24 -6.43
C ALA A 53 4.55 8.29 -7.82
N GLU A 54 4.65 9.48 -8.39
CA GLU A 54 5.54 9.76 -9.51
C GLU A 54 6.96 9.87 -8.96
N ARG A 55 7.78 8.84 -9.17
CA ARG A 55 9.19 8.91 -8.78
C ARG A 55 9.90 9.88 -9.75
N GLU A 56 10.40 11.00 -9.24
CA GLU A 56 11.46 11.76 -9.93
C GLU A 56 12.61 10.77 -10.22
N PRO A 57 13.20 10.75 -11.43
CA PRO A 57 14.35 9.88 -11.68
C PRO A 57 15.38 10.14 -10.59
N ALA A 58 15.82 9.07 -9.90
CA ALA A 58 16.79 9.19 -8.84
C ALA A 58 17.99 9.96 -9.40
N GLY A 59 18.16 11.20 -8.95
CA GLY A 59 19.32 12.01 -9.29
C GLY A 59 20.54 11.14 -8.99
N LYS A 60 21.38 10.93 -10.01
CA LYS A 60 22.62 10.19 -9.82
C LYS A 60 23.40 10.89 -8.70
N ALA A 61 23.70 10.14 -7.64
CA ALA A 61 24.73 10.53 -6.68
C ALA A 61 26.09 10.56 -7.38
#